data_AF-A0A0Q0WC27-F1
#
_entry.id   AF-A0A0Q0WC27-F1
#
_cell.length_a   1.000
_cell.length_b   1.000
_cell.length_c   1.000
_cell.angle_alpha   90.00
_cell.angle_beta   90.00
_cell.angle_gamma   90.00
#
_symmetry.space_group_name_H-M   'P 1'
#
loop_
_entity.id
_entity.type
_entity.pdbx_description
1 polymer ?
#
loop_
_entity_poly.entity_id
_entity_poly.type
_entity_poly.pdbx_seq_one_letter_code
_entity_poly.pdbx_strand_id
1 'polypeptide(L)'
;FEKALDKKQFRMYDIDLLIGAGGILAHTENEMQALSIIDAGFKPEGITEIWKDRNFITPHLGKLSSINEKLALRLLQEDCFLKLGIIIRPLAKKWKSKAPVMTIKIADETRQIKVGDLEFIPNKKRKNLNLKIELEKGFYLNEQGRNLEFQTALPVIIDAAPSHDFTKLNSLLQMYKFKHKSSLEQDFAEYLQFNRFRNEQNSIRIELPYEGKIIVKPEDKVTPDTIIGENLYDPPKVYAITLFDKTYLHLNQENLKQSLLIKENEEVKYGQRIVEVGRGSFLEELQFQHYYFESPVRGKVEKINYDSGTIIMREIQDYSSKPSKINIAKKLNIQPKLVPRYLKKKLNDFVYAGEMLASRIIDVQGTGHPMLVTAPKTGRICELDTEKGTIVIKYDKKPYRKLAGVFGTVTKIEPGRSATVSYTGKTLKGIIGFGAESWGKINYLEDISSYNNCRDTDVAIFPGKINIELLKNLKELKVKGVIAASINNLDLVEFIGTEIGVALTGNEHIPFPLILTEGFGDFSMSQAYCKIFKENQANAIYINGHTQIRAGVIRPTMIISNN
;
A
#
# COMPACT_ATOMS: atom_id res chain seq x y z
N PHE A 1 31.17 24.93 12.31
CA PHE A 1 30.60 23.86 11.47
C PHE A 1 29.08 23.75 11.69
N GLU A 2 28.60 23.61 12.93
CA GLU A 2 27.16 23.61 13.26
C GLU A 2 26.40 24.85 12.78
N LYS A 3 26.91 26.07 12.99
CA LYS A 3 26.30 27.30 12.44
C LYS A 3 26.25 27.37 10.91
N ALA A 4 27.10 26.61 10.21
CA ALA A 4 27.09 26.53 8.74
C ALA A 4 26.12 25.43 8.24
N LEU A 5 25.86 24.40 9.05
CA LEU A 5 24.80 23.42 8.84
C LEU A 5 23.42 24.01 9.17
N ASP A 6 23.33 24.88 10.17
CA ASP A 6 22.10 25.56 10.59
C ASP A 6 21.58 26.55 9.52
N LYS A 7 22.49 27.10 8.70
CA LYS A 7 22.19 27.86 7.46
C LYS A 7 21.72 26.98 6.28
N LYS A 8 21.84 25.65 6.38
CA LYS A 8 21.40 24.70 5.35
C LYS A 8 20.10 23.97 5.75
N GLN A 9 19.49 24.35 6.86
CA GLN A 9 18.21 23.79 7.28
C GLN A 9 17.08 24.58 6.62
N PHE A 10 16.15 23.86 6.00
CA PHE A 10 14.91 24.40 5.48
C PHE A 10 14.08 25.02 6.61
N ARG A 11 13.60 26.24 6.41
CA ARG A 11 12.74 26.98 7.34
C ARG A 11 11.41 27.26 6.66
N MET A 12 10.35 27.43 7.46
CA MET A 12 9.03 27.73 6.91
C MET A 12 8.98 29.08 6.17
N TYR A 13 9.89 30.01 6.49
CA TYR A 13 10.04 31.28 5.78
C TYR A 13 10.78 31.17 4.43
N ASP A 14 11.35 30.00 4.11
CA ASP A 14 11.92 29.74 2.78
C ASP A 14 10.85 29.36 1.75
N ILE A 15 9.58 29.27 2.17
CA ILE A 15 8.45 28.89 1.33
C ILE A 15 7.83 30.14 0.71
N ASP A 16 8.20 30.45 -0.53
CA ASP A 16 7.59 31.56 -1.28
C ASP A 16 6.21 31.20 -1.83
N LEU A 17 5.93 29.91 -2.06
CA LEU A 17 4.72 29.44 -2.73
C LEU A 17 4.25 28.09 -2.17
N LEU A 18 2.97 28.03 -1.79
CA LEU A 18 2.25 26.79 -1.51
C LEU A 18 1.16 26.57 -2.55
N ILE A 19 1.15 25.39 -3.17
CA ILE A 19 0.10 24.97 -4.10
C ILE A 19 -0.67 23.81 -3.48
N GLY A 20 -1.93 24.05 -3.13
CA GLY A 20 -2.82 23.02 -2.63
C GLY A 20 -3.47 22.23 -3.78
N ALA A 21 -3.33 20.91 -3.79
CA ALA A 21 -3.95 20.02 -4.78
C ALA A 21 -4.75 18.89 -4.11
N GLY A 22 -5.79 18.41 -4.79
CA GLY A 22 -6.64 17.31 -4.35
C GLY A 22 -8.13 17.66 -4.36
N GLY A 23 -8.98 16.62 -4.28
CA GLY A 23 -10.43 16.79 -4.40
C GLY A 23 -11.05 17.76 -3.39
N ILE A 24 -10.59 17.74 -2.13
CA ILE A 24 -11.10 18.64 -1.09
C ILE A 24 -10.85 20.11 -1.47
N LEU A 25 -9.64 20.43 -1.95
CA LEU A 25 -9.24 21.81 -2.30
C LEU A 25 -9.86 22.27 -3.63
N ALA A 26 -10.02 21.36 -4.58
CA ALA A 26 -10.70 21.63 -5.85
C ALA A 26 -12.19 21.95 -5.64
N HIS A 27 -12.84 21.28 -4.68
CA HIS A 27 -14.29 21.37 -4.44
C HIS A 27 -14.69 22.24 -3.24
N THR A 28 -13.82 23.14 -2.75
CA THR A 28 -14.23 24.13 -1.74
C THR A 28 -15.32 25.05 -2.29
N GLU A 29 -16.26 25.46 -1.44
CA GLU A 29 -17.37 26.34 -1.84
C GLU A 29 -16.89 27.75 -2.20
N ASN A 30 -15.79 28.19 -1.60
CA ASN A 30 -15.15 29.46 -1.93
C ASN A 30 -13.61 29.39 -1.85
N GLU A 31 -12.96 30.41 -2.42
CA GLU A 31 -11.50 30.54 -2.50
C GLU A 31 -10.85 30.67 -1.12
N MET A 32 -11.51 31.35 -0.18
CA MET A 32 -10.95 31.61 1.15
C MET A 32 -10.94 30.35 2.01
N GLN A 33 -11.90 29.44 1.84
CA GLN A 33 -11.87 28.10 2.44
C GLN A 33 -10.61 27.33 2.01
N ALA A 34 -10.31 27.29 0.71
CA ALA A 34 -9.11 26.62 0.20
C ALA A 34 -7.82 27.26 0.76
N LEU A 35 -7.76 28.59 0.78
CA LEU A 35 -6.63 29.31 1.35
C LEU A 35 -6.43 28.96 2.82
N SER A 36 -7.50 28.99 3.62
CA SER A 36 -7.43 28.70 5.05
C SER A 36 -7.06 27.25 5.35
N ILE A 37 -7.49 26.28 4.54
CA ILE A 37 -7.10 24.88 4.69
C ILE A 37 -5.58 24.74 4.49
N ILE A 38 -5.03 25.38 3.46
CA ILE A 38 -3.59 25.33 3.16
C ILE A 38 -2.79 26.04 4.26
N ASP A 39 -3.23 27.25 4.67
CA ASP A 39 -2.62 28.02 5.75
C ASP A 39 -2.61 27.27 7.09
N ALA A 40 -3.78 26.78 7.54
CA ALA A 40 -3.89 26.10 8.83
C ALA A 40 -3.09 24.79 8.87
N GLY A 41 -2.97 24.11 7.72
CA GLY A 41 -2.23 22.86 7.58
C GLY A 41 -0.71 23.04 7.60
N PHE A 42 -0.18 24.00 6.84
CA PHE A 42 1.26 24.21 6.70
C PHE A 42 1.84 25.27 7.63
N LYS A 43 1.03 26.25 8.04
CA LYS A 43 1.41 27.40 8.87
C LYS A 43 2.69 28.08 8.35
N PRO A 44 2.70 28.53 7.08
CA PRO A 44 3.87 29.16 6.49
C PRO A 44 4.28 30.39 7.29
N GLU A 45 5.59 30.61 7.38
CA GLU A 45 6.18 31.80 8.00
C GLU A 45 6.72 32.71 6.90
N GLY A 46 6.97 34.00 7.18
CA GLY A 46 7.46 34.93 6.18
C GLY A 46 6.39 35.44 5.23
N ILE A 47 6.69 35.50 3.93
CA ILE A 47 5.78 35.98 2.88
C ILE A 47 5.56 34.82 1.91
N THR A 48 4.35 34.28 1.88
CA THR A 48 4.04 33.08 1.09
C THR A 48 2.81 33.29 0.23
N GLU A 49 2.93 33.04 -1.08
CA GLU A 49 1.79 32.95 -1.98
C GLU A 49 1.07 31.61 -1.79
N ILE A 50 -0.27 31.65 -1.81
CA ILE A 50 -1.11 30.46 -1.67
C ILE A 50 -1.92 30.28 -2.95
N TRP A 51 -1.71 29.16 -3.63
CA TRP A 51 -2.41 28.80 -4.86
C TRP A 51 -3.18 27.48 -4.65
N LYS A 52 -4.15 27.20 -5.53
CA LYS A 52 -4.77 25.89 -5.63
C LYS A 52 -4.75 25.33 -7.04
N ASP A 53 -4.63 24.01 -7.16
CA ASP A 53 -5.02 23.28 -8.37
C ASP A 53 -6.54 23.35 -8.48
N ARG A 54 -7.03 24.02 -9.53
CA ARG A 54 -8.46 24.36 -9.68
C ARG A 54 -9.34 23.12 -9.73
N ASN A 55 -8.92 22.11 -10.47
CA ASN A 55 -9.76 20.97 -10.85
C ASN A 55 -9.08 19.63 -10.57
N PHE A 56 -8.01 19.63 -9.77
CA PHE A 56 -7.15 18.48 -9.55
C PHE A 56 -6.63 17.87 -10.87
N ILE A 57 -6.29 18.73 -11.84
CA ILE A 57 -5.87 18.31 -13.19
C ILE A 57 -4.38 18.04 -13.30
N THR A 58 -3.57 18.45 -12.33
CA THR A 58 -2.11 18.26 -12.35
C THR A 58 -1.67 16.83 -12.67
N PRO A 59 -2.28 15.74 -12.14
CA PRO A 59 -1.85 14.38 -12.48
C PRO A 59 -2.13 14.02 -13.95
N HIS A 60 -3.24 14.52 -14.50
CA HIS A 60 -3.62 14.29 -15.90
C HIS A 60 -2.67 15.02 -16.86
N LEU A 61 -2.22 16.22 -16.50
CA LEU A 61 -1.23 16.97 -17.29
C LEU A 61 0.11 16.24 -17.36
N GLY A 62 0.51 15.54 -16.30
CA GLY A 62 1.71 14.70 -16.30
C GLY A 62 1.62 13.51 -17.27
N LYS A 63 0.42 12.93 -17.47
CA LYS A 63 0.23 11.92 -18.52
C LYS A 63 0.17 12.57 -19.91
N LEU A 64 -0.51 13.71 -20.04
CA LEU A 64 -0.63 14.44 -21.30
C LEU A 64 0.73 14.88 -21.84
N SER A 65 1.67 15.28 -20.97
CA SER A 65 3.01 15.72 -21.42
C SER A 65 3.78 14.63 -22.17
N SER A 66 3.53 13.35 -21.88
CA SER A 66 4.12 12.22 -22.62
C SER A 66 3.61 12.07 -24.05
N ILE A 67 2.50 12.74 -24.40
CA ILE A 67 1.85 12.68 -25.71
C ILE A 67 1.91 14.04 -26.42
N ASN A 68 1.68 15.14 -25.68
CA ASN A 68 1.66 16.51 -26.20
C ASN A 68 2.15 17.51 -25.13
N GLU A 69 3.47 17.69 -25.07
CA GLU A 69 4.15 18.55 -24.12
C GLU A 69 3.69 20.02 -24.19
N LYS A 70 3.54 20.59 -25.39
CA LYS A 70 3.15 21.99 -25.58
C LYS A 70 1.77 22.28 -25.01
N LEU A 71 0.81 21.39 -25.26
CA LEU A 71 -0.54 21.53 -24.72
C LEU A 71 -0.53 21.39 -23.19
N ALA A 72 0.20 20.40 -22.65
CA ALA A 72 0.32 20.20 -21.22
C ALA A 72 0.91 21.43 -20.52
N LEU A 73 1.98 22.03 -21.07
CA LEU A 73 2.60 23.23 -20.52
C LEU A 73 1.63 24.43 -20.54
N ARG A 74 0.93 24.65 -21.66
CA ARG A 74 -0.06 25.74 -21.76
C ARG A 74 -1.15 25.59 -20.70
N LEU A 75 -1.76 24.41 -20.60
CA LEU A 75 -2.80 24.14 -19.60
C LEU A 75 -2.29 24.29 -18.16
N LEU A 76 -1.05 23.90 -17.89
CA LEU A 76 -0.41 24.07 -16.58
C LEU A 76 -0.27 25.56 -16.22
N GLN A 77 0.12 26.40 -17.17
CA GLN A 77 0.37 27.82 -16.95
C GLN A 77 -0.92 28.66 -16.88
N GLU A 78 -1.90 28.33 -17.73
CA GLU A 78 -3.09 29.19 -17.93
C GLU A 78 -4.32 28.71 -17.14
N ASP A 79 -4.53 27.40 -17.05
CA ASP A 79 -5.82 26.84 -16.60
C ASP A 79 -5.74 26.04 -15.29
N CYS A 80 -4.54 25.57 -14.93
CA CYS A 80 -4.36 24.65 -13.81
C CYS A 80 -4.42 25.33 -12.45
N PHE A 81 -3.70 26.44 -12.28
CA PHE A 81 -3.54 27.07 -10.98
C PHE A 81 -4.42 28.30 -10.79
N LEU A 82 -5.04 28.40 -9.63
CA LEU A 82 -5.73 29.59 -9.16
C LEU A 82 -4.95 30.21 -8.01
N LYS A 83 -4.50 31.47 -8.18
CA LYS A 83 -3.78 32.23 -7.14
C LYS A 83 -4.76 32.82 -6.12
N LEU A 84 -4.73 32.33 -4.89
CA LEU A 84 -5.71 32.69 -3.86
C LEU A 84 -5.33 33.98 -3.12
N GLY A 85 -4.11 34.07 -2.59
CA GLY A 85 -3.69 35.20 -1.74
C GLY A 85 -2.22 35.12 -1.32
N ILE A 86 -1.79 36.13 -0.56
CA ILE A 86 -0.49 36.16 0.13
C ILE A 86 -0.74 36.11 1.63
N ILE A 87 0.06 35.31 2.33
CA ILE A 87 0.10 35.29 3.80
C ILE A 87 1.42 35.91 4.25
N ILE A 88 1.32 36.89 5.14
CA ILE A 88 2.46 37.56 5.78
C ILE A 88 2.42 37.18 7.25
N ARG A 89 3.34 36.31 7.67
CA ARG A 89 3.46 35.82 9.04
C ARG A 89 4.85 36.13 9.59
N PRO A 90 5.03 37.19 10.40
CA PRO A 90 6.31 37.51 10.99
C PRO A 90 6.72 36.47 12.02
N LEU A 91 8.02 36.32 12.18
CA LEU A 91 8.64 35.42 13.13
C LEU A 91 9.27 36.22 14.27
N ALA A 92 9.28 35.65 15.47
CA ALA A 92 9.95 36.22 16.64
C ALA A 92 10.36 35.13 17.63
N LYS A 93 11.47 35.36 18.36
CA LYS A 93 11.86 34.48 19.47
C LYS A 93 10.90 34.57 20.66
N LYS A 94 10.25 35.73 20.85
CA LYS A 94 9.32 36.00 21.95
C LYS A 94 8.21 36.91 21.46
N TRP A 95 6.96 36.50 21.69
CA TRP A 95 5.77 37.28 21.39
C TRP A 95 5.30 38.00 22.66
N LYS A 96 5.60 39.29 22.78
CA LYS A 96 5.08 40.12 23.89
C LYS A 96 3.71 40.64 23.53
N SER A 97 2.72 40.41 24.39
CA SER A 97 1.32 40.82 24.15
C SER A 97 1.23 42.31 23.78
N LYS A 98 0.49 42.61 22.70
CA LYS A 98 0.26 43.96 22.16
C LYS A 98 1.51 44.76 21.74
N ALA A 99 2.70 44.14 21.71
CA ALA A 99 3.90 44.81 21.21
C ALA A 99 3.75 45.13 19.71
N PRO A 100 4.33 46.24 19.22
CA PRO A 100 4.34 46.54 17.80
C PRO A 100 5.22 45.52 17.06
N VAL A 101 4.75 45.08 15.88
CA VAL A 101 5.36 44.04 15.05
C VAL A 101 5.93 44.63 13.78
N MET A 102 5.10 45.40 13.06
CA MET A 102 5.51 46.08 11.83
C MET A 102 4.57 47.23 11.49
N THR A 103 5.08 48.15 10.68
CA THR A 103 4.28 49.13 9.94
C THR A 103 4.21 48.68 8.49
N ILE A 104 3.01 48.60 7.93
CA ILE A 104 2.80 48.28 6.51
C ILE A 104 2.12 49.45 5.80
N LYS A 105 2.74 49.91 4.71
CA LYS A 105 2.19 50.92 3.82
C LYS A 105 1.70 50.25 2.54
N ILE A 106 0.42 50.44 2.23
CA ILE A 106 -0.25 49.85 1.07
C ILE A 106 -0.90 51.01 0.31
N ALA A 107 -0.38 51.32 -0.87
CA ALA A 107 -0.72 52.56 -1.58
C ALA A 107 -0.56 53.80 -0.66
N ASP A 108 -1.65 54.49 -0.32
CA ASP A 108 -1.67 55.68 0.54
C ASP A 108 -2.02 55.39 2.00
N GLU A 109 -2.39 54.16 2.33
CA GLU A 109 -2.75 53.77 3.70
C GLU A 109 -1.55 53.20 4.45
N THR A 110 -1.35 53.66 5.68
CA THR A 110 -0.35 53.11 6.61
C THR A 110 -1.07 52.42 7.76
N ARG A 111 -0.68 51.18 8.05
CA ARG A 111 -1.25 50.33 9.11
C ARG A 111 -0.17 49.89 10.08
N GLN A 112 -0.47 49.95 11.37
CA GLN A 112 0.43 49.46 12.43
C GLN A 112 -0.08 48.12 12.95
N ILE A 113 0.72 47.08 12.82
CA ILE A 113 0.39 45.72 13.22
C ILE A 113 1.02 45.41 14.57
N LYS A 114 0.25 44.87 15.50
CA LYS A 114 0.69 44.45 16.83
C LYS A 114 0.57 42.95 17.02
N VAL A 115 1.24 42.44 18.04
CA VAL A 115 1.15 41.02 18.45
C VAL A 115 -0.30 40.69 18.79
N GLY A 116 -0.85 39.68 18.10
CA GLY A 116 -2.22 39.22 18.19
C GLY A 116 -3.14 39.70 17.07
N ASP A 117 -2.69 40.65 16.23
CA ASP A 117 -3.48 41.15 15.12
C ASP A 117 -3.56 40.13 13.99
N LEU A 118 -4.75 40.06 13.38
CA LEU A 118 -5.02 39.27 12.18
C LEU A 118 -5.82 40.17 11.24
N GLU A 119 -5.20 40.59 10.15
CA GLU A 119 -5.79 41.53 9.19
C GLU A 119 -5.95 40.88 7.82
N PHE A 120 -7.02 41.27 7.12
CA PHE A 120 -7.29 40.87 5.75
C PHE A 120 -7.47 42.10 4.87
N ILE A 121 -6.64 42.20 3.84
CA ILE A 121 -6.67 43.28 2.85
C ILE A 121 -7.23 42.70 1.55
N PRO A 122 -8.52 42.94 1.25
CA PRO A 122 -9.14 42.40 0.05
C PRO A 122 -8.64 43.14 -1.20
N ASN A 123 -8.34 42.39 -2.26
CA ASN A 123 -7.99 42.95 -3.58
C ASN A 123 -8.80 42.28 -4.70
N LYS A 124 -10.14 42.36 -4.59
CA LYS A 124 -11.06 41.68 -5.52
C LYS A 124 -10.88 42.08 -6.99
N LYS A 125 -10.41 43.31 -7.24
CA LYS A 125 -10.17 43.83 -8.60
C LYS A 125 -8.79 43.46 -9.15
N ARG A 126 -7.97 42.70 -8.40
CA ARG A 126 -6.61 42.28 -8.77
C ARG A 126 -5.74 43.45 -9.26
N LYS A 127 -5.86 44.62 -8.63
CA LYS A 127 -5.00 45.78 -8.95
C LYS A 127 -3.60 45.52 -8.39
N ASN A 128 -2.56 45.90 -9.12
CA ASN A 128 -1.21 45.76 -8.60
C ASN A 128 -0.97 46.79 -7.49
N LEU A 129 -0.84 46.31 -6.24
CA LEU A 129 -0.61 47.13 -5.05
C LEU A 129 0.88 47.10 -4.70
N ASN A 130 1.45 48.25 -4.34
CA ASN A 130 2.79 48.31 -3.77
C ASN A 130 2.72 48.24 -2.25
N LEU A 131 3.42 47.28 -1.64
CA LEU A 131 3.49 47.09 -0.19
C LEU A 131 4.90 47.37 0.29
N LYS A 132 5.00 48.26 1.29
CA LYS A 132 6.25 48.54 2.02
C LYS A 132 6.06 48.12 3.47
N ILE A 133 6.93 47.23 3.94
CA ILE A 133 6.89 46.70 5.30
C ILE A 133 8.15 47.16 6.04
N GLU A 134 7.95 47.74 7.21
CA GLU A 134 9.01 48.07 8.18
C GLU A 134 8.77 47.27 9.47
N LEU A 135 9.65 46.31 9.76
CA LEU A 135 9.57 45.42 10.91
C LEU A 135 10.21 46.04 12.15
N GLU A 136 9.57 45.82 13.30
CA GLU A 136 10.09 46.20 14.60
C GLU A 136 11.26 45.31 15.06
N LYS A 137 12.07 45.84 15.99
CA LYS A 137 13.25 45.12 16.50
C LYS A 137 12.85 43.80 17.16
N GLY A 138 13.32 42.70 16.59
CA GLY A 138 13.10 41.34 17.09
C GLY A 138 12.13 40.51 16.26
N PHE A 139 11.50 41.13 15.25
CA PHE A 139 10.70 40.47 14.24
C PHE A 139 11.45 40.34 12.90
N TYR A 140 11.14 39.30 12.15
CA TYR A 140 11.72 38.99 10.84
C TYR A 140 10.67 38.34 9.94
N LEU A 141 10.77 38.55 8.63
CA LEU A 141 9.97 37.84 7.63
C LEU A 141 10.83 36.93 6.75
N ASN A 142 12.11 37.26 6.57
CA ASN A 142 13.11 36.49 5.86
C ASN A 142 14.52 36.94 6.31
N GLU A 143 15.57 36.50 5.61
CA GLU A 143 16.95 36.91 5.89
C GLU A 143 17.30 38.32 5.37
N GLN A 144 16.44 38.96 4.56
CA GLN A 144 16.74 40.19 3.80
C GLN A 144 16.65 41.49 4.64
N GLY A 145 16.31 41.39 5.93
CA GLY A 145 16.34 42.50 6.87
C GLY A 145 14.95 42.97 7.30
N ARG A 146 14.87 44.20 7.82
CA ARG A 146 13.64 44.75 8.44
C ARG A 146 12.76 45.54 7.48
N ASN A 147 13.30 45.95 6.33
CA ASN A 147 12.59 46.74 5.34
C ASN A 147 12.39 45.90 4.09
N LEU A 148 11.15 45.72 3.67
CA LEU A 148 10.78 44.90 2.52
C LEU A 148 9.80 45.68 1.64
N GLU A 149 9.96 45.56 0.33
CA GLU A 149 9.07 46.16 -0.66
C GLU A 149 8.77 45.16 -1.76
N PHE A 150 7.48 44.95 -2.06
CA PHE A 150 7.05 44.10 -3.16
C PHE A 150 5.69 44.53 -3.70
N GLN A 151 5.39 44.10 -4.91
CA GLN A 151 4.12 44.37 -5.57
C GLN A 151 3.28 43.10 -5.68
N THR A 152 1.96 43.22 -5.47
CA THR A 152 1.05 42.10 -5.69
C THR A 152 -0.34 42.53 -6.15
N ALA A 153 -0.93 41.71 -7.01
CA ALA A 153 -2.35 41.77 -7.37
C ALA A 153 -3.22 40.84 -6.51
N LEU A 154 -2.63 40.09 -5.59
CA LEU A 154 -3.35 39.14 -4.74
C LEU A 154 -3.92 39.84 -3.50
N PRO A 155 -5.00 39.33 -2.90
CA PRO A 155 -5.40 39.74 -1.56
C PRO A 155 -4.34 39.31 -0.53
N VAL A 156 -4.23 40.03 0.58
CA VAL A 156 -3.18 39.83 1.59
C VAL A 156 -3.79 39.53 2.96
N ILE A 157 -3.29 38.50 3.63
CA ILE A 157 -3.58 38.19 5.03
C ILE A 157 -2.31 38.45 5.83
N ILE A 158 -2.45 39.18 6.93
CA ILE A 158 -1.38 39.43 7.88
C ILE A 158 -1.73 38.70 9.17
N ASP A 159 -0.94 37.70 9.54
CA ASP A 159 -1.12 36.95 10.77
C ASP A 159 0.03 37.22 11.74
N ALA A 160 -0.18 38.17 12.65
CA ALA A 160 0.74 38.49 13.74
C ALA A 160 0.30 37.82 15.06
N ALA A 161 -0.45 36.72 15.00
CA ALA A 161 -0.87 35.97 16.17
C ALA A 161 0.16 34.88 16.55
N PRO A 162 0.51 34.74 17.84
CA PRO A 162 1.43 33.68 18.30
C PRO A 162 0.92 32.26 18.02
N SER A 163 -0.40 32.10 17.94
CA SER A 163 -1.09 30.84 17.65
C SER A 163 -2.19 31.08 16.63
N HIS A 164 -2.38 30.12 15.72
CA HIS A 164 -3.48 30.14 14.76
C HIS A 164 -4.83 30.08 15.48
N ASP A 165 -5.74 31.01 15.13
CA ASP A 165 -7.11 31.06 15.64
C ASP A 165 -8.09 30.98 14.46
N PHE A 166 -8.62 29.77 14.25
CA PHE A 166 -9.57 29.50 13.18
C PHE A 166 -10.86 30.31 13.32
N THR A 167 -11.32 30.59 14.55
CA THR A 167 -12.58 31.33 14.78
C THR A 167 -12.41 32.76 14.31
N LYS A 168 -11.30 33.40 14.69
CA LYS A 168 -10.95 34.75 14.24
C LYS A 168 -10.76 34.81 12.73
N LEU A 169 -10.04 33.84 12.15
CA LEU A 169 -9.82 33.76 10.71
C LEU A 169 -11.14 33.55 9.95
N ASN A 170 -12.01 32.66 10.42
CA ASN A 170 -13.32 32.42 9.82
C ASN A 170 -14.22 33.67 9.89
N SER A 171 -14.21 34.38 11.01
CA SER A 171 -14.96 35.64 11.14
C SER A 171 -14.42 36.72 10.19
N LEU A 172 -13.10 36.81 10.03
CA LEU A 172 -12.44 37.79 9.17
C LEU A 172 -12.71 37.52 7.68
N LEU A 173 -12.65 36.26 7.28
CA LEU A 173 -12.77 35.83 5.89
C LEU A 173 -14.19 35.42 5.48
N GLN A 174 -15.11 35.29 6.44
CA GLN A 174 -16.50 34.87 6.26
C GLN A 174 -16.63 33.52 5.50
N MET A 175 -15.79 32.55 5.84
CA MET A 175 -15.64 31.31 5.06
C MET A 175 -16.77 30.31 5.29
N TYR A 176 -17.18 30.15 6.54
CA TYR A 176 -18.18 29.18 6.99
C TYR A 176 -19.23 29.87 7.86
N LYS A 177 -20.50 29.50 7.67
CA LYS A 177 -21.63 29.92 8.51
C LYS A 177 -22.06 28.76 9.39
N PHE A 178 -21.56 28.71 10.62
CA PHE A 178 -21.95 27.68 11.58
C PHE A 178 -23.36 27.99 12.12
N LYS A 179 -24.37 27.21 11.72
CA LYS A 179 -25.76 27.39 12.15
C LYS A 179 -26.07 26.74 13.50
N HIS A 180 -25.38 25.64 13.84
CA HIS A 180 -25.56 24.91 15.10
C HIS A 180 -24.24 24.27 15.55
N LYS A 181 -24.08 24.02 16.86
CA LYS A 181 -23.05 23.12 17.40
C LYS A 181 -23.66 21.72 17.49
N SER A 182 -23.62 20.97 16.40
CA SER A 182 -23.77 19.51 16.41
C SER A 182 -22.44 18.86 16.82
N SER A 183 -22.48 17.60 17.26
CA SER A 183 -21.23 16.84 17.35
C SER A 183 -20.76 16.47 15.95
N LEU A 184 -19.44 16.31 15.76
CA LEU A 184 -18.86 15.92 14.48
C LEU A 184 -19.51 14.64 13.94
N GLU A 185 -19.76 13.69 14.85
CA GLU A 185 -20.37 12.40 14.55
C GLU A 185 -21.81 12.56 14.04
N GLN A 186 -22.59 13.49 14.58
CA GLN A 186 -23.94 13.74 14.09
C GLN A 186 -23.94 14.30 12.66
N ASP A 187 -22.97 15.17 12.33
CA ASP A 187 -22.84 15.73 10.98
C ASP A 187 -22.47 14.66 9.94
N PHE A 188 -21.76 13.60 10.35
CA PHE A 188 -21.41 12.48 9.47
C PHE A 188 -22.48 11.40 9.40
N ALA A 189 -23.47 11.38 10.29
CA ALA A 189 -24.47 10.32 10.37
C ALA A 189 -25.28 10.17 9.06
N GLU A 190 -25.57 11.27 8.37
CA GLU A 190 -26.31 11.25 7.10
C GLU A 190 -25.49 10.67 5.94
N TYR A 191 -24.15 10.67 6.03
CA TYR A 191 -23.26 10.10 5.02
C TYR A 191 -23.03 8.59 5.20
N LEU A 192 -23.44 8.02 6.35
CA LEU A 192 -23.41 6.58 6.59
C LEU A 192 -24.51 5.92 5.76
N GLN A 193 -24.15 5.48 4.56
CA GLN A 193 -25.09 4.81 3.67
C GLN A 193 -25.51 3.45 4.24
N PHE A 194 -26.83 3.29 4.43
CA PHE A 194 -27.40 1.99 4.80
C PHE A 194 -27.47 1.07 3.58
N ASN A 195 -26.84 -0.08 3.69
CA ASN A 195 -26.95 -1.11 2.66
C ASN A 195 -28.34 -1.75 2.71
N ARG A 196 -28.98 -1.88 1.54
CA ARG A 196 -30.21 -2.66 1.42
C ARG A 196 -29.90 -4.14 1.63
N PHE A 197 -30.62 -4.75 2.55
CA PHE A 197 -30.55 -6.18 2.82
C PHE A 197 -31.17 -6.96 1.66
N ARG A 198 -30.52 -8.05 1.25
CA ARG A 198 -31.13 -9.03 0.34
C ARG A 198 -31.26 -10.34 1.09
N ASN A 199 -32.50 -10.81 1.22
CA ASN A 199 -32.81 -12.11 1.79
C ASN A 199 -33.14 -13.03 0.62
N GLU A 200 -32.10 -13.51 -0.06
CA GLU A 200 -32.23 -14.22 -1.34
C GLU A 200 -31.19 -15.35 -1.41
N GLN A 201 -31.38 -16.25 -2.37
CA GLN A 201 -30.35 -17.18 -2.77
C GLN A 201 -29.19 -16.37 -3.37
N ASN A 202 -28.05 -16.39 -2.70
CA ASN A 202 -26.85 -15.64 -3.08
C ASN A 202 -25.78 -16.61 -3.59
N SER A 203 -24.73 -16.06 -4.18
CA SER A 203 -23.53 -16.80 -4.56
C SER A 203 -22.28 -16.05 -4.15
N ILE A 204 -21.27 -16.76 -3.66
CA ILE A 204 -19.94 -16.22 -3.38
C ILE A 204 -18.90 -16.95 -4.24
N ARG A 205 -18.07 -16.17 -4.95
CA ARG A 205 -16.92 -16.70 -5.69
C ARG A 205 -15.72 -16.73 -4.75
N ILE A 206 -15.24 -17.92 -4.46
CA ILE A 206 -14.11 -18.18 -3.57
C ILE A 206 -12.89 -18.47 -4.44
N GLU A 207 -11.94 -17.55 -4.43
CA GLU A 207 -10.79 -17.55 -5.33
C GLU A 207 -9.49 -17.81 -4.55
N LEU A 208 -8.62 -18.63 -5.13
CA LEU A 208 -7.25 -18.81 -4.66
C LEU A 208 -6.40 -17.60 -5.06
N PRO A 209 -5.41 -17.18 -4.24
CA PRO A 209 -4.57 -16.04 -4.56
C PRO A 209 -3.82 -16.18 -5.89
N TYR A 210 -3.40 -17.40 -6.25
CA TYR A 210 -2.77 -17.77 -7.52
C TYR A 210 -3.25 -19.17 -7.94
N GLU A 211 -2.81 -19.64 -9.10
CA GLU A 211 -3.17 -20.97 -9.62
C GLU A 211 -2.80 -22.07 -8.62
N GLY A 212 -3.74 -22.98 -8.39
CA GLY A 212 -3.63 -24.04 -7.39
C GLY A 212 -4.52 -25.23 -7.72
N LYS A 213 -4.99 -25.94 -6.70
CA LYS A 213 -5.88 -27.09 -6.85
C LYS A 213 -7.23 -26.80 -6.21
N ILE A 214 -8.30 -26.88 -6.99
CA ILE A 214 -9.68 -26.91 -6.46
C ILE A 214 -9.99 -28.35 -6.07
N ILE A 215 -10.46 -28.55 -4.84
CA ILE A 215 -10.68 -29.87 -4.23
C ILE A 215 -12.14 -30.31 -4.39
N VAL A 216 -13.07 -29.36 -4.26
CA VAL A 216 -14.51 -29.60 -4.39
C VAL A 216 -14.94 -29.83 -5.84
N LYS A 217 -16.13 -30.38 -6.03
CA LYS A 217 -16.80 -30.63 -7.31
C LYS A 217 -18.13 -29.87 -7.38
N PRO A 218 -18.70 -29.64 -8.57
CA PRO A 218 -20.05 -29.10 -8.69
C PRO A 218 -21.05 -30.00 -7.94
N GLU A 219 -22.07 -29.41 -7.34
CA GLU A 219 -23.10 -30.02 -6.48
C GLU A 219 -22.63 -30.50 -5.10
N ASP A 220 -21.34 -30.36 -4.75
CA ASP A 220 -20.87 -30.65 -3.39
C ASP A 220 -21.54 -29.72 -2.37
N LYS A 221 -22.07 -30.28 -1.29
CA LYS A 221 -22.52 -29.53 -0.11
C LYS A 221 -21.31 -29.17 0.75
N VAL A 222 -21.20 -27.90 1.12
CA VAL A 222 -20.06 -27.38 1.89
C VAL A 222 -20.53 -26.78 3.22
N THR A 223 -19.69 -26.96 4.23
CA THR A 223 -19.73 -26.24 5.52
C THR A 223 -18.64 -25.18 5.56
N PRO A 224 -18.68 -24.20 6.50
CA PRO A 224 -17.65 -23.17 6.60
C PRO A 224 -16.20 -23.68 6.63
N ASP A 225 -15.92 -24.81 7.28
CA ASP A 225 -14.58 -25.43 7.36
C ASP A 225 -14.19 -26.27 6.13
N THR A 226 -15.11 -26.42 5.16
CA THR A 226 -14.83 -27.22 3.97
C THR A 226 -13.73 -26.54 3.15
N ILE A 227 -12.66 -27.27 2.83
CA ILE A 227 -11.57 -26.75 2.01
C ILE A 227 -12.03 -26.73 0.55
N ILE A 228 -12.14 -25.53 -0.01
CA ILE A 228 -12.53 -25.31 -1.42
C ILE A 228 -11.35 -25.59 -2.35
N GLY A 229 -10.18 -25.08 -1.98
CA GLY A 229 -8.97 -25.24 -2.75
C GLY A 229 -7.72 -25.00 -1.94
N GLU A 230 -6.58 -25.38 -2.50
CA GLU A 230 -5.28 -25.18 -1.88
C GLU A 230 -4.21 -24.76 -2.89
N ASN A 231 -3.30 -23.89 -2.45
CA ASN A 231 -2.03 -23.65 -3.12
C ASN A 231 -0.94 -24.40 -2.34
N LEU A 232 -0.37 -25.42 -2.98
CA LEU A 232 0.64 -26.30 -2.37
C LEU A 232 2.00 -25.62 -2.21
N TYR A 233 2.31 -24.70 -3.10
CA TYR A 233 3.60 -24.00 -3.20
C TYR A 233 3.38 -22.50 -2.99
N ASP A 234 4.43 -21.75 -2.67
CA ASP A 234 4.40 -20.28 -2.69
C ASP A 234 4.00 -19.74 -4.08
N PRO A 235 3.60 -18.46 -4.22
CA PRO A 235 3.32 -17.90 -5.55
C PRO A 235 4.53 -18.09 -6.50
N PRO A 236 4.30 -18.50 -7.76
CA PRO A 236 5.38 -18.68 -8.72
C PRO A 236 6.09 -17.36 -8.98
N LYS A 237 7.42 -17.35 -8.82
CA LYS A 237 8.23 -16.14 -9.05
C LYS A 237 8.20 -15.77 -10.52
N VAL A 238 8.19 -14.46 -10.78
CA VAL A 238 8.33 -13.91 -12.13
C VAL A 238 9.74 -13.34 -12.24
N TYR A 239 10.48 -13.80 -13.25
CA TYR A 239 11.84 -13.38 -13.55
C TYR A 239 11.81 -12.51 -14.80
N ALA A 240 12.31 -11.28 -14.70
CA ALA A 240 12.57 -10.41 -15.84
C ALA A 240 14.05 -10.53 -16.20
N ILE A 241 14.34 -11.24 -17.29
CA ILE A 241 15.70 -11.38 -17.83
C ILE A 241 15.89 -10.30 -18.89
N THR A 242 16.72 -9.31 -18.57
CA THR A 242 17.17 -8.31 -19.54
C THR A 242 18.36 -8.85 -20.30
N LEU A 243 18.32 -8.79 -21.63
CA LEU A 243 19.39 -9.26 -22.51
C LEU A 243 20.26 -8.13 -23.05
N PHE A 244 19.71 -6.92 -23.20
CA PHE A 244 20.47 -5.76 -23.71
C PHE A 244 21.52 -5.23 -22.72
N ASP A 245 21.40 -5.55 -21.43
CA ASP A 245 22.43 -5.23 -20.44
C ASP A 245 23.65 -6.17 -20.53
N LYS A 246 23.52 -7.29 -21.24
CA LYS A 246 24.59 -8.26 -21.52
C LYS A 246 25.35 -7.80 -22.74
N THR A 247 26.20 -6.78 -22.56
CA THR A 247 26.95 -6.12 -23.65
C THR A 247 27.77 -7.09 -24.50
N TYR A 248 28.23 -8.20 -23.93
CA TYR A 248 28.97 -9.26 -24.64
C TYR A 248 28.12 -10.03 -25.67
N LEU A 249 26.79 -9.99 -25.59
CA LEU A 249 25.91 -10.60 -26.60
C LEU A 249 25.72 -9.70 -27.82
N HIS A 250 26.08 -8.41 -27.75
CA HIS A 250 25.90 -7.44 -28.84
C HIS A 250 24.47 -7.41 -29.43
N LEU A 251 23.46 -7.58 -28.57
CA LEU A 251 22.05 -7.62 -28.98
C LEU A 251 21.44 -6.23 -29.16
N ASN A 252 20.55 -6.11 -30.13
CA ASN A 252 19.70 -4.95 -30.38
C ASN A 252 18.29 -5.42 -30.80
N GLN A 253 17.38 -4.47 -31.05
CA GLN A 253 15.99 -4.78 -31.43
C GLN A 253 15.90 -5.59 -32.74
N GLU A 254 16.82 -5.37 -33.68
CA GLU A 254 16.80 -5.98 -35.01
C GLU A 254 17.35 -7.43 -35.00
N ASN A 255 18.35 -7.72 -34.17
CA ASN A 255 19.02 -9.02 -34.13
C ASN A 255 18.51 -9.97 -33.03
N LEU A 256 17.72 -9.47 -32.08
CA LEU A 256 17.22 -10.28 -30.97
C LEU A 256 16.33 -11.43 -31.44
N LYS A 257 15.41 -11.17 -32.38
CA LYS A 257 14.44 -12.18 -32.84
C LYS A 257 15.08 -13.38 -33.50
N GLN A 258 16.18 -13.17 -34.22
CA GLN A 258 16.94 -14.20 -34.92
C GLN A 258 17.96 -14.92 -34.03
N SER A 259 18.37 -14.29 -32.93
CA SER A 259 19.31 -14.86 -31.95
C SER A 259 18.63 -15.66 -30.82
N LEU A 260 17.30 -15.57 -30.67
CA LEU A 260 16.55 -16.30 -29.65
C LEU A 260 16.34 -17.77 -30.04
N LEU A 261 16.60 -18.67 -29.09
CA LEU A 261 16.41 -20.11 -29.23
C LEU A 261 15.07 -20.60 -28.67
N ILE A 262 14.30 -19.71 -28.03
CA ILE A 262 13.05 -20.01 -27.33
C ILE A 262 11.89 -19.16 -27.84
N LYS A 263 10.66 -19.60 -27.58
CA LYS A 263 9.42 -18.89 -27.92
C LYS A 263 8.54 -18.63 -26.70
N GLU A 264 7.58 -17.72 -26.84
CA GLU A 264 6.53 -17.54 -25.83
C GLU A 264 5.75 -18.85 -25.63
N ASN A 265 5.37 -19.10 -24.37
CA ASN A 265 4.76 -20.34 -23.85
C ASN A 265 5.67 -21.58 -23.77
N GLU A 266 6.95 -21.49 -24.13
CA GLU A 266 7.90 -22.60 -24.02
C GLU A 266 8.38 -22.81 -22.57
N GLU A 267 8.61 -24.06 -22.17
CA GLU A 267 9.25 -24.41 -20.89
C GLU A 267 10.77 -24.52 -21.06
N VAL A 268 11.50 -23.85 -20.19
CA VAL A 268 12.96 -23.73 -20.24
C VAL A 268 13.57 -24.29 -18.97
N LYS A 269 14.63 -25.10 -19.11
CA LYS A 269 15.38 -25.67 -17.99
C LYS A 269 16.46 -24.69 -17.49
N TYR A 270 16.86 -24.85 -16.23
CA TYR A 270 18.04 -24.17 -15.70
C TYR A 270 19.28 -24.54 -16.55
N GLY A 271 20.06 -23.55 -16.97
CA GLY A 271 21.25 -23.74 -17.81
C GLY A 271 20.96 -24.02 -19.28
N GLN A 272 19.69 -24.03 -19.72
CA GLN A 272 19.36 -24.17 -21.14
C GLN A 272 19.76 -22.88 -21.88
N ARG A 273 20.47 -23.00 -23.00
CA ARG A 273 20.75 -21.85 -23.87
C ARG A 273 19.45 -21.27 -24.42
N ILE A 274 19.23 -19.98 -24.19
CA ILE A 274 18.04 -19.25 -24.64
C ILE A 274 18.37 -18.19 -25.70
N VAL A 275 19.62 -17.77 -25.79
CA VAL A 275 20.14 -16.89 -26.84
C VAL A 275 21.45 -17.45 -27.36
N GLU A 276 21.65 -17.34 -28.67
CA GLU A 276 22.90 -17.65 -29.36
C GLU A 276 23.09 -16.65 -30.51
N VAL A 277 24.23 -15.96 -30.50
CA VAL A 277 24.58 -14.90 -31.46
C VAL A 277 25.74 -15.38 -32.33
N GLY A 278 25.61 -15.20 -33.65
CA GLY A 278 26.65 -15.56 -34.62
C GLY A 278 26.37 -16.82 -35.45
N ARG A 279 25.12 -17.05 -35.87
CA ARG A 279 24.81 -18.05 -36.91
C ARG A 279 25.35 -17.58 -38.27
N GLY A 280 26.59 -17.97 -38.59
CA GLY A 280 27.21 -17.84 -39.90
C GLY A 280 27.49 -19.21 -40.53
N SER A 281 27.78 -19.24 -41.83
CA SER A 281 28.12 -20.48 -42.57
C SER A 281 29.41 -21.14 -42.03
N PHE A 282 29.66 -22.40 -42.38
CA PHE A 282 30.82 -23.20 -41.94
C PHE A 282 32.20 -22.52 -42.13
N LEU A 283 32.32 -21.55 -43.05
CA LEU A 283 33.54 -20.76 -43.26
C LEU A 283 33.67 -19.57 -42.29
N GLU A 284 32.56 -19.08 -41.72
CA GLU A 284 32.51 -17.98 -40.75
C GLU A 284 32.72 -18.49 -39.30
N GLU A 285 32.45 -19.77 -39.02
CA GLU A 285 32.66 -20.40 -37.69
C GLU A 285 34.12 -20.40 -37.22
N LEU A 286 35.10 -20.33 -38.13
CA LEU A 286 36.53 -20.35 -37.80
C LEU A 286 37.05 -19.02 -37.22
N GLN A 287 36.28 -17.92 -37.30
CA GLN A 287 36.73 -16.57 -36.93
C GLN A 287 35.91 -15.90 -35.82
N PHE A 288 34.69 -16.36 -35.52
CA PHE A 288 33.81 -15.71 -34.54
C PHE A 288 33.82 -16.37 -33.15
N GLN A 289 33.82 -15.56 -32.10
CA GLN A 289 33.48 -16.01 -30.75
C GLN A 289 31.96 -16.23 -30.67
N HIS A 290 31.52 -17.45 -30.39
CA HIS A 290 30.10 -17.72 -30.14
C HIS A 290 29.68 -17.17 -28.78
N TYR A 291 28.76 -16.20 -28.79
CA TYR A 291 28.18 -15.65 -27.57
C TYR A 291 26.81 -16.28 -27.32
N TYR A 292 26.63 -16.84 -26.14
CA TYR A 292 25.36 -17.45 -25.72
C TYR A 292 24.95 -16.95 -24.34
N PHE A 293 23.65 -17.05 -24.07
CA PHE A 293 23.08 -16.81 -22.76
C PHE A 293 22.27 -18.02 -22.33
N GLU A 294 22.58 -18.54 -21.15
CA GLU A 294 21.85 -19.65 -20.54
C GLU A 294 20.80 -19.14 -19.58
N SER A 295 19.66 -19.83 -19.52
CA SER A 295 18.60 -19.50 -18.60
C SER A 295 19.09 -19.64 -17.15
N PRO A 296 19.07 -18.56 -16.35
CA PRO A 296 19.48 -18.61 -14.95
C PRO A 296 18.42 -19.28 -14.05
N VAL A 297 17.27 -19.65 -14.61
CA VAL A 297 16.13 -20.22 -13.88
C VAL A 297 15.44 -21.29 -14.72
N ARG A 298 14.70 -22.18 -14.06
CA ARG A 298 13.74 -23.04 -14.73
C ARG A 298 12.37 -22.36 -14.72
N GLY A 299 11.74 -22.21 -15.88
CA GLY A 299 10.48 -21.49 -15.97
C GLY A 299 9.82 -21.60 -17.34
N LYS A 300 8.57 -21.17 -17.42
CA LYS A 300 7.81 -21.00 -18.67
C LYS A 300 7.96 -19.56 -19.15
N VAL A 301 8.24 -19.38 -20.44
CA VAL A 301 8.32 -18.06 -21.07
C VAL A 301 6.91 -17.48 -21.19
N GLU A 302 6.62 -16.40 -20.48
CA GLU A 302 5.31 -15.74 -20.57
C GLU A 302 5.26 -14.74 -21.71
N LYS A 303 6.32 -13.93 -21.84
CA LYS A 303 6.37 -12.85 -22.79
C LYS A 303 7.79 -12.50 -23.18
N ILE A 304 8.00 -12.14 -24.44
CA ILE A 304 9.26 -11.60 -24.94
C ILE A 304 9.00 -10.18 -25.44
N ASN A 305 9.54 -9.18 -24.74
CA ASN A 305 9.48 -7.79 -25.17
C ASN A 305 10.72 -7.48 -26.01
N TYR A 306 10.54 -7.47 -27.34
CA TYR A 306 11.64 -7.23 -28.28
C TYR A 306 12.21 -5.81 -28.19
N ASP A 307 11.36 -4.81 -27.93
CA ASP A 307 11.78 -3.40 -27.86
C ASP A 307 12.72 -3.12 -26.68
N SER A 308 12.48 -3.77 -25.54
CA SER A 308 13.29 -3.62 -24.32
C SER A 308 14.34 -4.73 -24.15
N GLY A 309 14.34 -5.74 -25.02
CA GLY A 309 15.21 -6.92 -24.91
C GLY A 309 14.97 -7.72 -23.62
N THR A 310 13.72 -7.78 -23.15
CA THR A 310 13.37 -8.43 -21.86
C THR A 310 12.55 -9.69 -22.09
N ILE A 311 12.95 -10.79 -21.47
CA ILE A 311 12.17 -12.03 -21.39
C ILE A 311 11.54 -12.12 -20.01
N ILE A 312 10.22 -12.25 -19.96
CA ILE A 312 9.47 -12.51 -18.73
C ILE A 312 9.26 -14.02 -18.62
N MET A 313 9.81 -14.63 -17.59
CA MET A 313 9.66 -16.06 -17.28
C MET A 313 8.93 -16.25 -15.96
N ARG A 314 7.96 -17.17 -15.93
CA ARG A 314 7.32 -17.62 -14.69
C ARG A 314 7.94 -18.93 -14.24
N GLU A 315 8.24 -19.04 -12.96
CA GLU A 315 8.76 -20.26 -12.35
C GLU A 315 7.82 -21.46 -12.54
N ILE A 316 8.38 -22.61 -12.89
CA ILE A 316 7.65 -23.89 -12.90
C ILE A 316 7.78 -24.56 -11.53
N GLN A 317 6.65 -24.83 -10.88
CA GLN A 317 6.60 -25.36 -9.52
C GLN A 317 6.13 -26.83 -9.52
N ASP A 318 7.07 -27.75 -9.40
CA ASP A 318 6.83 -29.20 -9.28
C ASP A 318 7.51 -29.78 -8.04
N TYR A 319 7.55 -28.99 -6.96
CA TYR A 319 8.33 -29.33 -5.78
C TYR A 319 7.80 -30.61 -5.12
N SER A 320 8.71 -31.52 -4.86
CA SER A 320 8.42 -32.79 -4.20
C SER A 320 8.61 -32.64 -2.69
N SER A 321 7.58 -32.99 -1.94
CA SER A 321 7.67 -33.11 -0.47
C SER A 321 8.51 -34.30 0.01
N LYS A 322 8.81 -35.26 -0.89
CA LYS A 322 9.69 -36.41 -0.59
C LYS A 322 11.14 -35.95 -0.46
N PRO A 323 11.84 -36.28 0.65
CA PRO A 323 13.23 -35.91 0.86
C PRO A 323 14.15 -36.57 -0.18
N SER A 324 15.07 -35.78 -0.73
CA SER A 324 16.08 -36.24 -1.68
C SER A 324 17.45 -36.23 -1.03
N LYS A 325 18.00 -37.41 -0.76
CA LYS A 325 19.35 -37.57 -0.19
C LYS A 325 20.39 -37.60 -1.31
N ILE A 326 21.38 -36.72 -1.25
CA ILE A 326 22.49 -36.64 -2.21
C ILE A 326 23.80 -36.92 -1.48
N ASN A 327 24.57 -37.89 -1.96
CA ASN A 327 25.93 -38.13 -1.46
C ASN A 327 26.94 -37.26 -2.20
N ILE A 328 27.33 -36.13 -1.59
CA ILE A 328 28.26 -35.15 -2.18
C ILE A 328 29.67 -35.71 -2.20
N ALA A 329 30.11 -36.36 -1.11
CA ALA A 329 31.43 -36.96 -1.00
C ALA A 329 31.71 -37.97 -2.12
N LYS A 330 30.77 -38.90 -2.34
CA LYS A 330 30.87 -39.90 -3.41
C LYS A 330 30.85 -39.26 -4.79
N LYS A 331 30.00 -38.25 -5.03
CA LYS A 331 29.89 -37.59 -6.34
C LYS A 331 31.08 -36.70 -6.70
N LEU A 332 31.78 -36.14 -5.71
CA LEU A 332 32.99 -35.32 -5.92
C LEU A 332 34.31 -36.10 -5.72
N ASN A 333 34.23 -37.39 -5.36
CA ASN A 333 35.38 -38.22 -5.01
C ASN A 333 36.31 -37.55 -3.97
N ILE A 334 35.73 -37.12 -2.84
CA ILE A 334 36.43 -36.48 -1.71
C ILE A 334 36.04 -37.15 -0.38
N GLN A 335 36.86 -36.98 0.66
CA GLN A 335 36.50 -37.42 2.01
C GLN A 335 35.28 -36.64 2.54
N PRO A 336 34.35 -37.29 3.27
CA PRO A 336 33.17 -36.65 3.87
C PRO A 336 33.48 -35.35 4.63
N LYS A 337 34.56 -35.34 5.43
CA LYS A 337 35.00 -34.19 6.22
C LYS A 337 35.36 -32.96 5.37
N LEU A 338 35.69 -33.14 4.09
CA LEU A 338 36.05 -32.06 3.17
C LEU A 338 34.84 -31.48 2.44
N VAL A 339 33.67 -32.15 2.47
CA VAL A 339 32.44 -31.70 1.78
C VAL A 339 32.09 -30.24 2.07
N PRO A 340 32.12 -29.74 3.33
CA PRO A 340 31.83 -28.33 3.62
C PRO A 340 32.70 -27.32 2.86
N ARG A 341 33.93 -27.67 2.47
CA ARG A 341 34.84 -26.79 1.72
C ARG A 341 34.45 -26.63 0.25
N TYR A 342 33.79 -27.64 -0.31
CA TYR A 342 33.43 -27.67 -1.74
C TYR A 342 31.96 -27.32 -1.98
N LEU A 343 31.15 -27.24 -0.92
CA LEU A 343 29.77 -26.78 -0.98
C LEU A 343 29.70 -25.29 -1.33
N LYS A 344 28.84 -24.96 -2.30
CA LYS A 344 28.48 -23.59 -2.67
C LYS A 344 27.25 -23.09 -1.92
N LYS A 345 26.55 -24.00 -1.23
CA LYS A 345 25.30 -23.76 -0.49
C LYS A 345 25.42 -24.26 0.93
N LYS A 346 24.75 -23.58 1.86
CA LYS A 346 24.77 -23.87 3.30
C LYS A 346 23.50 -24.60 3.74
N LEU A 347 23.54 -25.18 4.94
CA LEU A 347 22.34 -25.65 5.62
C LEU A 347 21.31 -24.51 5.67
N ASN A 348 20.04 -24.82 5.44
CA ASN A 348 18.91 -23.88 5.31
C ASN A 348 18.82 -23.09 4.01
N ASP A 349 19.78 -23.17 3.09
CA ASP A 349 19.67 -22.52 1.79
C ASP A 349 18.57 -23.17 0.93
N PHE A 350 17.82 -22.35 0.21
CA PHE A 350 16.90 -22.80 -0.84
C PHE A 350 17.67 -22.96 -2.16
N VAL A 351 17.46 -24.09 -2.83
CA VAL A 351 18.15 -24.45 -4.07
C VAL A 351 17.15 -24.90 -5.12
N TYR A 352 17.40 -24.55 -6.39
CA TYR A 352 16.57 -24.97 -7.52
C TYR A 352 17.09 -26.25 -8.16
N ALA A 353 16.21 -27.04 -8.76
CA ALA A 353 16.62 -28.21 -9.55
C ALA A 353 17.59 -27.78 -10.69
N GLY A 354 18.73 -28.47 -10.79
CA GLY A 354 19.81 -28.14 -11.72
C GLY A 354 20.85 -27.17 -11.16
N GLU A 355 20.56 -26.45 -10.07
CA GLU A 355 21.49 -25.51 -9.47
C GLU A 355 22.72 -26.21 -8.88
N MET A 356 23.89 -25.60 -8.99
CA MET A 356 25.14 -26.16 -8.49
C MET A 356 25.18 -26.14 -6.96
N LEU A 357 25.31 -27.33 -6.36
CA LEU A 357 25.43 -27.53 -4.92
C LEU A 357 26.89 -27.53 -4.46
N ALA A 358 27.75 -28.19 -5.23
CA ALA A 358 29.15 -28.34 -4.90
C ALA A 358 29.98 -28.50 -6.18
N SER A 359 31.22 -28.03 -6.15
CA SER A 359 32.13 -28.12 -7.28
C SER A 359 33.56 -28.37 -6.80
N ARG A 360 34.25 -29.32 -7.41
CA ARG A 360 35.70 -29.45 -7.30
C ARG A 360 36.33 -28.99 -8.61
N ILE A 361 36.88 -27.78 -8.59
CA ILE A 361 37.65 -27.21 -9.70
C ILE A 361 39.12 -27.59 -9.44
N ILE A 362 39.75 -28.14 -10.47
CA ILE A 362 41.14 -28.63 -10.62
C ILE A 362 42.09 -28.22 -9.48
N ASP A 363 42.72 -29.21 -8.85
CA ASP A 363 43.85 -29.01 -7.94
C ASP A 363 45.07 -28.52 -8.73
N VAL A 364 45.98 -27.77 -8.09
CA VAL A 364 47.09 -26.97 -8.67
C VAL A 364 48.08 -27.78 -9.58
N GLN A 365 47.86 -29.09 -9.77
CA GLN A 365 48.68 -30.02 -10.56
C GLN A 365 47.96 -30.67 -11.76
N GLY A 366 46.80 -30.16 -12.20
CA GLY A 366 46.43 -30.21 -13.62
C GLY A 366 46.11 -31.57 -14.29
N THR A 367 45.59 -32.58 -13.58
CA THR A 367 45.24 -33.89 -14.19
C THR A 367 43.80 -34.38 -13.97
N GLY A 368 42.95 -33.62 -13.26
CA GLY A 368 41.58 -34.04 -12.94
C GLY A 368 40.49 -33.32 -13.74
N HIS A 369 39.49 -34.05 -14.24
CA HIS A 369 38.27 -33.45 -14.79
C HIS A 369 37.47 -32.70 -13.69
N PRO A 370 36.90 -31.52 -13.99
CA PRO A 370 36.06 -30.80 -13.05
C PRO A 370 34.83 -31.63 -12.69
N MET A 371 34.57 -31.80 -11.38
CA MET A 371 33.42 -32.54 -10.88
C MET A 371 32.39 -31.58 -10.32
N LEU A 372 31.16 -31.67 -10.83
CA LEU A 372 30.05 -30.81 -10.46
C LEU A 372 28.92 -31.66 -9.88
N VAL A 373 28.32 -31.18 -8.79
CA VAL A 373 27.12 -31.76 -8.21
C VAL A 373 26.01 -30.74 -8.22
N THR A 374 24.92 -31.05 -8.90
CA THR A 374 23.72 -30.21 -9.00
C THR A 374 22.59 -30.75 -8.15
N ALA A 375 21.66 -29.86 -7.78
CA ALA A 375 20.46 -30.21 -7.05
C ALA A 375 19.51 -31.04 -7.94
N PRO A 376 19.12 -32.26 -7.51
CA PRO A 376 18.21 -33.09 -8.29
C PRO A 376 16.76 -32.58 -8.24
N LYS A 377 16.40 -31.77 -7.24
CA LYS A 377 15.06 -31.23 -7.01
C LYS A 377 15.16 -29.87 -6.33
N THR A 378 14.14 -29.03 -6.54
CA THR A 378 14.00 -27.75 -5.84
C THR A 378 13.54 -27.98 -4.40
N GLY A 379 14.13 -27.26 -3.45
CA GLY A 379 13.78 -27.33 -2.04
C GLY A 379 14.83 -26.69 -1.13
N ARG A 380 14.71 -26.92 0.18
CA ARG A 380 15.66 -26.42 1.17
C ARG A 380 16.63 -27.51 1.59
N ILE A 381 17.89 -27.16 1.80
CA ILE A 381 18.88 -28.07 2.40
C ILE A 381 18.53 -28.19 3.90
N CYS A 382 17.93 -29.31 4.28
CA CYS A 382 17.42 -29.54 5.63
C CYS A 382 18.43 -30.26 6.53
N GLU A 383 19.37 -30.99 5.94
CA GLU A 383 20.38 -31.77 6.65
C GLU A 383 21.70 -31.76 5.88
N LEU A 384 22.80 -31.66 6.62
CA LEU A 384 24.18 -31.83 6.15
C LEU A 384 24.89 -32.81 7.10
N ASP A 385 25.06 -34.05 6.67
CA ASP A 385 25.78 -35.09 7.39
C ASP A 385 27.26 -35.06 6.95
N THR A 386 28.13 -34.56 7.83
CA THR A 386 29.57 -34.43 7.57
C THR A 386 30.35 -35.73 7.79
N GLU A 387 29.77 -36.73 8.45
CA GLU A 387 30.36 -38.05 8.63
C GLU A 387 30.20 -38.90 7.36
N LYS A 388 29.00 -38.87 6.76
CA LYS A 388 28.69 -39.61 5.52
C LYS A 388 28.88 -38.75 4.26
N GLY A 389 29.04 -37.43 4.42
CA GLY A 389 29.24 -36.48 3.33
C GLY A 389 27.99 -36.32 2.46
N THR A 390 26.82 -36.34 3.08
CA THR A 390 25.53 -36.30 2.38
C THR A 390 24.70 -35.09 2.76
N ILE A 391 23.89 -34.59 1.83
CA ILE A 391 22.88 -33.56 2.10
C ILE A 391 21.47 -34.10 1.83
N VAL A 392 20.47 -33.55 2.51
CA VAL A 392 19.05 -33.84 2.25
C VAL A 392 18.34 -32.55 1.82
N ILE A 393 17.70 -32.60 0.65
CA ILE A 393 16.87 -31.52 0.12
C ILE A 393 15.40 -31.91 0.25
N LYS A 394 14.58 -31.02 0.81
CA LYS A 394 13.13 -31.21 0.97
C LYS A 394 12.39 -29.88 0.83
N TYR A 395 11.19 -29.92 0.26
CA TYR A 395 10.24 -28.81 0.33
C TYR A 395 9.23 -29.06 1.46
N ASP A 396 9.20 -28.19 2.47
CA ASP A 396 8.49 -28.39 3.74
C ASP A 396 7.49 -27.27 4.09
N LYS A 397 6.99 -26.55 3.09
CA LYS A 397 5.94 -25.54 3.29
C LYS A 397 4.57 -26.16 3.52
N LYS A 398 3.80 -25.55 4.43
CA LYS A 398 2.38 -25.85 4.62
C LYS A 398 1.57 -25.24 3.47
N PRO A 399 0.66 -26.00 2.82
CA PRO A 399 -0.22 -25.46 1.79
C PRO A 399 -1.08 -24.32 2.34
N TYR A 400 -1.28 -23.28 1.52
CA TYR A 400 -2.31 -22.30 1.77
C TYR A 400 -3.67 -22.91 1.38
N ARG A 401 -4.63 -22.90 2.30
CA ARG A 401 -5.96 -23.48 2.10
C ARG A 401 -7.01 -22.40 2.18
N LYS A 402 -7.95 -22.42 1.24
CA LYS A 402 -9.10 -21.53 1.22
C LYS A 402 -10.33 -22.32 1.63
N LEU A 403 -11.04 -21.81 2.64
CA LEU A 403 -12.22 -22.43 3.20
C LEU A 403 -13.49 -21.88 2.53
N ALA A 404 -14.60 -22.63 2.62
CA ALA A 404 -15.88 -22.22 2.07
C ALA A 404 -16.44 -20.98 2.78
N GLY A 405 -16.21 -20.89 4.10
CA GLY A 405 -16.70 -19.81 4.95
C GLY A 405 -18.21 -19.82 5.21
N VAL A 406 -19.02 -20.36 4.30
CA VAL A 406 -20.48 -20.40 4.38
C VAL A 406 -21.02 -21.82 4.23
N PHE A 407 -22.26 -22.02 4.68
CA PHE A 407 -23.02 -23.22 4.34
C PHE A 407 -23.65 -23.06 2.96
N GLY A 408 -23.48 -24.04 2.08
CA GLY A 408 -23.99 -23.92 0.71
C GLY A 408 -23.71 -25.10 -0.20
N THR A 409 -23.92 -24.88 -1.49
CA THR A 409 -23.68 -25.87 -2.55
C THR A 409 -22.79 -25.27 -3.63
N VAL A 410 -21.78 -26.02 -4.09
CA VAL A 410 -20.89 -25.60 -5.17
C VAL A 410 -21.66 -25.62 -6.49
N THR A 411 -21.71 -24.48 -7.19
CA THR A 411 -22.47 -24.31 -8.44
C THR A 411 -21.58 -24.24 -9.67
N LYS A 412 -20.39 -23.66 -9.55
CA LYS A 412 -19.44 -23.48 -10.66
C LYS A 412 -18.00 -23.66 -10.19
N ILE A 413 -17.17 -24.25 -11.03
CA ILE A 413 -15.72 -24.38 -10.80
C ILE A 413 -14.95 -23.79 -11.98
N GLU A 414 -13.94 -23.00 -11.66
CA GLU A 414 -12.89 -22.56 -12.57
C GLU A 414 -11.62 -23.33 -12.20
N PRO A 415 -11.21 -24.34 -13.01
CA PRO A 415 -10.09 -25.20 -12.69
C PRO A 415 -8.84 -24.41 -12.29
N GLY A 416 -8.26 -24.80 -11.16
CA GLY A 416 -7.06 -24.19 -10.60
C GLY A 416 -7.21 -22.77 -10.05
N ARG A 417 -8.39 -22.12 -10.16
CA ARG A 417 -8.54 -20.71 -9.80
C ARG A 417 -9.63 -20.43 -8.76
N SER A 418 -10.85 -20.90 -8.97
CA SER A 418 -11.97 -20.54 -8.09
C SER A 418 -13.10 -21.58 -8.05
N ALA A 419 -13.91 -21.51 -7.01
CA ALA A 419 -15.21 -22.18 -6.95
C ALA A 419 -16.29 -21.19 -6.51
N THR A 420 -17.48 -21.30 -7.08
CA THR A 420 -18.64 -20.49 -6.70
C THR A 420 -19.57 -21.33 -5.83
N VAL A 421 -19.89 -20.84 -4.63
CA VAL A 421 -20.79 -21.49 -3.68
C VAL A 421 -22.09 -20.69 -3.61
N SER A 422 -23.22 -21.34 -3.87
CA SER A 422 -24.54 -20.77 -3.59
C SER A 422 -24.90 -21.00 -2.13
N TYR A 423 -25.41 -19.96 -1.47
CA TYR A 423 -25.82 -20.00 -0.07
C TYR A 423 -27.12 -19.21 0.13
N THR A 424 -27.83 -19.53 1.21
CA THR A 424 -29.03 -18.80 1.64
C THR A 424 -28.74 -18.08 2.94
N GLY A 425 -28.95 -16.76 2.95
CA GLY A 425 -28.61 -15.96 4.13
C GLY A 425 -28.66 -14.47 3.88
N LYS A 426 -28.42 -13.70 4.95
CA LYS A 426 -28.33 -12.23 4.91
C LYS A 426 -26.88 -11.81 4.75
N THR A 427 -26.59 -11.04 3.71
CA THR A 427 -25.27 -10.45 3.49
C THR A 427 -25.26 -8.98 3.89
N LEU A 428 -24.38 -8.65 4.84
CA LEU A 428 -24.17 -7.32 5.38
C LEU A 428 -22.76 -6.84 4.99
N LYS A 429 -22.57 -5.53 4.94
CA LYS A 429 -21.26 -4.92 4.68
C LYS A 429 -20.89 -3.95 5.79
N GLY A 430 -19.64 -3.97 6.23
CA GLY A 430 -19.10 -2.91 7.08
C GLY A 430 -18.56 -1.75 6.24
N ILE A 431 -18.22 -0.64 6.90
CA ILE A 431 -17.53 0.48 6.24
C ILE A 431 -16.06 0.16 6.07
N ILE A 432 -15.44 -0.36 7.13
CA ILE A 432 -14.03 -0.73 7.16
C ILE A 432 -13.82 -1.93 8.07
N GLY A 433 -12.86 -2.76 7.74
CA GLY A 433 -12.49 -3.93 8.52
C GLY A 433 -11.01 -4.24 8.39
N PHE A 434 -10.58 -5.15 9.25
CA PHE A 434 -9.19 -5.53 9.46
C PHE A 434 -9.10 -7.03 9.69
N GLY A 435 -7.98 -7.62 9.30
CA GLY A 435 -7.70 -9.04 9.50
C GLY A 435 -8.35 -9.97 8.48
N ALA A 436 -8.00 -11.25 8.61
CA ALA A 436 -8.40 -12.31 7.69
C ALA A 436 -9.91 -12.61 7.74
N GLU A 437 -10.33 -13.63 7.01
CA GLU A 437 -11.68 -14.16 7.15
C GLU A 437 -11.76 -15.14 8.33
N SER A 438 -12.95 -15.23 8.93
CA SER A 438 -13.25 -16.15 10.01
C SER A 438 -14.74 -16.47 10.01
N TRP A 439 -15.15 -17.45 10.81
CA TRP A 439 -16.55 -17.76 11.01
C TRP A 439 -16.79 -18.22 12.46
N GLY A 440 -18.00 -18.02 12.96
CA GLY A 440 -18.36 -18.39 14.32
C GLY A 440 -19.86 -18.19 14.58
N LYS A 441 -20.26 -18.19 15.84
CA LYS A 441 -21.64 -17.92 16.25
C LYS A 441 -21.82 -16.47 16.61
N ILE A 442 -22.92 -15.85 16.19
CA ILE A 442 -23.26 -14.49 16.60
C ILE A 442 -23.45 -14.44 18.12
N ASN A 443 -22.69 -13.57 18.78
CA ASN A 443 -22.92 -13.20 20.16
C ASN A 443 -23.09 -11.67 20.27
N TYR A 444 -24.33 -11.21 20.23
CA TYR A 444 -24.69 -9.81 20.38
C TYR A 444 -24.67 -9.39 21.85
N LEU A 445 -23.91 -8.34 22.15
CA LEU A 445 -23.69 -7.82 23.50
C LEU A 445 -24.06 -6.35 23.54
N GLU A 446 -25.01 -5.96 24.40
CA GLU A 446 -25.48 -4.58 24.44
C GLU A 446 -24.41 -3.59 24.91
N ASP A 447 -23.48 -4.05 25.74
CA ASP A 447 -22.43 -3.23 26.34
C ASP A 447 -21.07 -3.94 26.34
N ILE A 448 -19.99 -3.14 26.26
CA ILE A 448 -18.62 -3.65 26.24
C ILE A 448 -18.24 -4.38 27.54
N SER A 449 -18.86 -4.05 28.69
CA SER A 449 -18.63 -4.74 29.97
C SER A 449 -19.08 -6.20 29.95
N SER A 450 -19.97 -6.58 29.03
CA SER A 450 -20.49 -7.95 28.89
C SER A 450 -19.56 -8.89 28.13
N TYR A 451 -18.33 -8.46 27.80
CA TYR A 451 -17.36 -9.24 27.02
C TYR A 451 -17.05 -10.62 27.62
N ASN A 452 -17.13 -10.76 28.95
CA ASN A 452 -16.90 -12.03 29.67
C ASN A 452 -17.88 -13.14 29.27
N ASN A 453 -19.01 -12.80 28.63
CA ASN A 453 -19.97 -13.77 28.12
C ASN A 453 -19.55 -14.37 26.75
N CYS A 454 -18.41 -13.96 26.19
CA CYS A 454 -17.88 -14.49 24.94
C CYS A 454 -17.16 -15.82 25.13
N ARG A 455 -17.25 -16.69 24.12
CA ARG A 455 -16.46 -17.92 23.98
C ARG A 455 -15.55 -17.84 22.76
N ASP A 456 -14.61 -18.77 22.67
CA ASP A 456 -13.68 -18.92 21.54
C ASP A 456 -14.35 -19.32 20.21
N THR A 457 -15.64 -19.69 20.25
CA THR A 457 -16.47 -19.96 19.06
C THR A 457 -17.25 -18.74 18.56
N ASP A 458 -17.27 -17.65 19.33
CA ASP A 458 -18.19 -16.55 19.10
C ASP A 458 -17.57 -15.47 18.21
N VAL A 459 -18.41 -14.82 17.41
CA VAL A 459 -18.15 -13.50 16.83
C VAL A 459 -18.88 -12.49 17.70
N ALA A 460 -18.12 -11.71 18.46
CA ALA A 460 -18.65 -10.75 19.42
C ALA A 460 -19.13 -9.48 18.71
N ILE A 461 -20.36 -9.06 18.98
CA ILE A 461 -20.97 -7.90 18.33
C ILE A 461 -21.31 -6.85 19.38
N PHE A 462 -20.74 -5.65 19.22
CA PHE A 462 -20.98 -4.51 20.11
C PHE A 462 -21.66 -3.37 19.33
N PRO A 463 -22.85 -2.89 19.73
CA PRO A 463 -23.55 -1.85 19.02
C PRO A 463 -22.97 -0.45 19.27
N GLY A 464 -22.03 -0.30 20.18
CA GLY A 464 -21.39 0.98 20.51
C GLY A 464 -19.92 1.04 20.07
N LYS A 465 -19.30 2.17 20.44
CA LYS A 465 -17.85 2.37 20.32
C LYS A 465 -17.11 1.38 21.22
N ILE A 466 -16.08 0.74 20.68
CA ILE A 466 -15.18 -0.13 21.43
C ILE A 466 -13.85 0.57 21.73
N ASN A 467 -13.04 -0.02 22.61
CA ASN A 467 -11.74 0.49 23.02
C ASN A 467 -10.67 -0.61 22.99
N ILE A 468 -9.42 -0.23 23.22
CA ILE A 468 -8.30 -1.17 23.21
C ILE A 468 -8.36 -2.22 24.33
N GLU A 469 -8.85 -1.87 25.52
CA GLU A 469 -8.95 -2.80 26.64
C GLU A 469 -9.86 -3.98 26.30
N LEU A 470 -11.01 -3.69 25.69
CA LEU A 470 -11.92 -4.70 25.18
C LEU A 470 -11.25 -5.60 24.15
N LEU A 471 -10.53 -5.03 23.17
CA LEU A 471 -9.83 -5.81 22.15
C LEU A 471 -8.76 -6.73 22.75
N LYS A 472 -8.00 -6.25 23.74
CA LYS A 472 -7.01 -7.04 24.49
C LYS A 472 -7.70 -8.20 25.24
N ASN A 473 -8.82 -7.94 25.90
CA ASN A 473 -9.58 -8.97 26.62
C ASN A 473 -10.16 -10.04 25.66
N LEU A 474 -10.76 -9.62 24.54
CA LEU A 474 -11.31 -10.54 23.53
C LEU A 474 -10.22 -11.38 22.84
N LYS A 475 -9.00 -10.84 22.72
CA LYS A 475 -7.84 -11.58 22.22
C LYS A 475 -7.48 -12.75 23.15
N GLU A 476 -7.48 -12.53 24.47
CA GLU A 476 -7.23 -13.59 25.44
C GLU A 476 -8.33 -14.66 25.44
N LEU A 477 -9.59 -14.25 25.21
CA LEU A 477 -10.72 -15.17 25.02
C LEU A 477 -10.71 -15.92 23.68
N LYS A 478 -9.82 -15.54 22.74
CA LYS A 478 -9.68 -16.17 21.41
C LYS A 478 -10.98 -16.19 20.60
N VAL A 479 -11.77 -15.13 20.69
CA VAL A 479 -12.99 -15.00 19.88
C VAL A 479 -12.69 -15.13 18.39
N LYS A 480 -13.67 -15.60 17.61
CA LYS A 480 -13.53 -15.78 16.15
C LYS A 480 -13.50 -14.47 15.40
N GLY A 481 -13.99 -13.39 16.00
CA GLY A 481 -13.96 -12.04 15.44
C GLY A 481 -14.79 -11.05 16.23
N VAL A 482 -14.69 -9.78 15.84
CA VAL A 482 -15.38 -8.67 16.47
C VAL A 482 -16.07 -7.82 15.40
N ILE A 483 -17.34 -7.50 15.65
CA ILE A 483 -18.10 -6.51 14.89
C ILE A 483 -18.47 -5.40 15.87
N ALA A 484 -18.13 -4.16 15.53
CA ALA A 484 -18.44 -3.01 16.38
C ALA A 484 -18.95 -1.84 15.56
N ALA A 485 -19.58 -0.86 16.22
CA ALA A 485 -20.00 0.34 15.53
C ALA A 485 -18.79 1.17 15.09
N SER A 486 -17.96 1.55 16.08
CA SER A 486 -16.79 2.37 15.84
C SER A 486 -15.65 2.10 16.83
N ILE A 487 -14.48 2.64 16.52
CA ILE A 487 -13.32 2.68 17.40
C ILE A 487 -12.56 4.00 17.19
N ASN A 488 -11.76 4.42 18.18
CA ASN A 488 -10.76 5.44 17.95
C ASN A 488 -9.59 4.86 17.12
N ASN A 489 -9.10 5.59 16.11
CA ASN A 489 -7.93 5.16 15.34
C ASN A 489 -6.70 4.92 16.22
N LEU A 490 -6.49 5.74 17.27
CA LEU A 490 -5.37 5.57 18.20
C LEU A 490 -5.41 4.21 18.91
N ASP A 491 -6.58 3.81 19.41
CA ASP A 491 -6.77 2.51 20.08
C ASP A 491 -6.50 1.35 19.12
N LEU A 492 -6.93 1.49 17.86
CA LEU A 492 -6.70 0.48 16.84
C LEU A 492 -5.21 0.37 16.48
N VAL A 493 -4.53 1.50 16.26
CA VAL A 493 -3.09 1.53 15.96
C VAL A 493 -2.27 0.94 17.10
N GLU A 494 -2.61 1.24 18.35
CA GLU A 494 -1.94 0.63 19.51
C GLU A 494 -2.23 -0.89 19.60
N PHE A 495 -3.45 -1.34 19.27
CA PHE A 495 -3.78 -2.76 19.26
C PHE A 495 -3.05 -3.54 18.15
N ILE A 496 -2.92 -2.95 16.95
CA ILE A 496 -2.22 -3.55 15.80
C ILE A 496 -0.69 -3.47 15.99
N GLY A 497 -0.20 -2.40 16.62
CA GLY A 497 1.21 -2.10 16.81
C GLY A 497 1.85 -1.31 15.65
N THR A 498 1.09 -0.97 14.61
CA THR A 498 1.53 -0.17 13.46
C THR A 498 0.40 0.71 12.93
N GLU A 499 0.76 1.80 12.25
CA GLU A 499 -0.20 2.63 11.50
C GLU A 499 -0.93 1.83 10.41
N ILE A 500 -2.17 2.23 10.15
CA ILE A 500 -3.02 1.58 9.14
C ILE A 500 -2.53 1.95 7.74
N GLY A 501 -2.51 0.96 6.84
CA GLY A 501 -2.13 1.21 5.45
C GLY A 501 -3.11 2.16 4.75
N VAL A 502 -2.61 3.19 4.07
CA VAL A 502 -3.43 4.19 3.34
C VAL A 502 -3.83 3.71 1.93
N ALA A 503 -3.10 2.74 1.37
CA ALA A 503 -3.33 2.20 0.03
C ALA A 503 -3.93 0.79 0.04
N LEU A 504 -3.43 -0.07 0.92
CA LEU A 504 -3.89 -1.44 1.14
C LEU A 504 -4.20 -1.56 2.63
N THR A 505 -5.47 -1.63 2.97
CA THR A 505 -5.99 -1.84 4.32
C THR A 505 -6.59 -3.25 4.39
N GLY A 506 -6.90 -3.75 5.58
CA GLY A 506 -7.62 -5.03 5.74
C GLY A 506 -6.75 -6.28 5.73
N ASN A 507 -5.43 -6.15 5.55
CA ASN A 507 -4.46 -7.26 5.61
C ASN A 507 -3.55 -7.16 6.84
N GLU A 508 -3.87 -6.29 7.78
CA GLU A 508 -3.14 -6.12 9.02
C GLU A 508 -3.17 -7.43 9.81
N HIS A 509 -2.03 -7.77 10.40
CA HIS A 509 -1.86 -9.04 11.10
C HIS A 509 -2.46 -8.96 12.51
N ILE A 510 -3.78 -9.01 12.59
CA ILE A 510 -4.53 -8.94 13.84
C ILE A 510 -5.00 -10.32 14.31
N PRO A 511 -5.18 -10.54 15.63
CA PRO A 511 -5.48 -11.86 16.19
C PRO A 511 -6.81 -12.47 15.71
N PHE A 512 -7.78 -11.62 15.38
CA PHE A 512 -9.10 -11.98 14.91
C PHE A 512 -9.62 -10.86 14.00
N PRO A 513 -10.54 -11.13 13.06
CA PRO A 513 -11.05 -10.09 12.18
C PRO A 513 -11.88 -9.07 12.95
N LEU A 514 -11.70 -7.78 12.64
CA LEU A 514 -12.46 -6.67 13.21
C LEU A 514 -13.22 -5.97 12.08
N ILE A 515 -14.53 -5.84 12.20
CA ILE A 515 -15.37 -5.09 11.24
C ILE A 515 -16.06 -3.94 11.96
N LEU A 516 -15.93 -2.73 11.40
CA LEU A 516 -16.60 -1.53 11.87
C LEU A 516 -17.76 -1.18 10.93
N THR A 517 -18.94 -1.05 11.51
CA THR A 517 -20.17 -0.78 10.74
C THR A 517 -20.35 0.71 10.47
N GLU A 518 -19.83 1.59 11.33
CA GLU A 518 -19.89 3.05 11.20
C GLU A 518 -18.50 3.71 11.11
N GLY A 519 -17.42 2.97 11.32
CA GLY A 519 -16.05 3.42 11.03
C GLY A 519 -15.32 4.01 12.24
N PHE A 520 -14.58 5.11 12.06
CA PHE A 520 -13.81 5.72 13.14
C PHE A 520 -14.55 6.89 13.77
N GLY A 521 -14.65 6.92 15.09
CA GLY A 521 -15.34 7.99 15.83
C GLY A 521 -16.15 7.46 16.99
N ASP A 522 -17.18 8.21 17.38
CA ASP A 522 -18.12 7.85 18.44
C ASP A 522 -19.52 7.63 17.87
N PHE A 523 -19.67 6.51 17.17
CA PHE A 523 -20.91 6.16 16.47
C PHE A 523 -21.59 4.98 17.15
N SER A 524 -22.92 4.97 17.04
CA SER A 524 -23.74 3.82 17.42
C SER A 524 -24.15 3.05 16.16
N MET A 525 -24.21 1.73 16.30
CA MET A 525 -24.60 0.83 15.25
C MET A 525 -26.03 1.12 14.80
N SER A 526 -26.24 1.08 13.48
CA SER A 526 -27.57 1.27 12.92
C SER A 526 -28.62 0.35 13.55
N GLN A 527 -29.84 0.87 13.76
CA GLN A 527 -30.94 0.08 14.32
C GLN A 527 -31.26 -1.14 13.45
N ALA A 528 -31.07 -1.03 12.13
CA ALA A 528 -31.27 -2.14 11.20
C ALA A 528 -30.27 -3.28 11.42
N TYR A 529 -28.98 -2.97 11.64
CA TYR A 529 -27.96 -3.98 11.94
C TYR A 529 -28.19 -4.59 13.32
N CYS A 530 -28.49 -3.75 14.33
CA CYS A 530 -28.84 -4.22 15.67
C CYS A 530 -30.01 -5.21 15.64
N LYS A 531 -31.08 -4.89 14.91
CA LYS A 531 -32.24 -5.78 14.75
C LYS A 531 -31.83 -7.12 14.13
N ILE A 532 -31.06 -7.10 13.04
CA ILE A 532 -30.63 -8.33 12.36
C ILE A 532 -29.76 -9.20 13.26
N PHE A 533 -28.78 -8.63 13.97
CA PHE A 533 -27.92 -9.41 14.86
C PHE A 533 -28.69 -9.97 16.06
N LYS A 534 -29.61 -9.19 16.65
CA LYS A 534 -30.50 -9.67 17.72
C LYS A 534 -31.38 -10.82 17.26
N GLU A 535 -32.00 -10.73 16.08
CA GLU A 535 -32.83 -11.80 15.49
C GLU A 535 -32.04 -13.07 15.15
N ASN A 536 -30.72 -12.97 15.01
CA ASN A 536 -29.85 -14.06 14.56
C ASN A 536 -28.84 -14.48 15.65
N GLN A 537 -29.15 -14.22 16.92
CA GLN A 537 -28.33 -14.65 18.04
C GLN A 537 -28.04 -16.17 17.95
N ALA A 538 -26.78 -16.55 18.16
CA ALA A 538 -26.27 -17.91 18.05
C ALA A 538 -26.27 -18.56 16.64
N ASN A 539 -26.81 -17.90 15.60
CA ASN A 539 -26.67 -18.36 14.22
C ASN A 539 -25.22 -18.25 13.75
N ALA A 540 -24.86 -19.04 12.74
CA ALA A 540 -23.54 -19.00 12.14
C ALA A 540 -23.36 -17.73 11.29
N ILE A 541 -22.22 -17.07 11.48
CA ILE A 541 -21.82 -15.89 10.72
C ILE A 541 -20.40 -16.08 10.18
N TYR A 542 -20.25 -15.85 8.88
CA TYR A 542 -18.96 -15.65 8.23
C TYR A 542 -18.63 -14.17 8.23
N ILE A 543 -17.38 -13.83 8.52
CA ILE A 543 -16.89 -12.47 8.49
C ILE A 543 -15.60 -12.41 7.69
N ASN A 544 -15.43 -11.34 6.91
CA ASN A 544 -14.22 -11.05 6.18
C ASN A 544 -13.87 -9.58 6.40
N GLY A 545 -12.79 -9.35 7.15
CA GLY A 545 -12.29 -8.02 7.47
C GLY A 545 -11.60 -7.32 6.30
N HIS A 546 -11.28 -8.02 5.22
CA HIS A 546 -10.53 -7.45 4.11
C HIS A 546 -11.23 -6.22 3.49
N THR A 547 -10.51 -5.11 3.45
CA THR A 547 -11.03 -3.81 3.00
C THR A 547 -10.07 -3.11 2.07
N GLN A 548 -10.51 -2.78 0.87
CA GLN A 548 -9.72 -2.02 -0.10
C GLN A 548 -10.41 -0.67 -0.34
N ILE A 549 -9.75 0.43 0.04
CA ILE A 549 -10.35 1.78 0.04
C ILE A 549 -10.07 2.60 -1.24
N ARG A 550 -9.13 2.17 -2.10
CA ARG A 550 -8.78 2.84 -3.37
C ARG A 550 -9.27 2.03 -4.59
N ALA A 551 -8.55 2.03 -5.70
CA ALA A 551 -8.94 1.34 -6.94
C ALA A 551 -9.37 -0.11 -6.66
N GLY A 552 -10.52 -0.54 -7.19
CA GLY A 552 -11.10 -1.85 -6.87
C GLY A 552 -11.64 -1.92 -5.43
N VAL A 553 -12.56 -1.01 -5.06
CA VAL A 553 -13.08 -0.91 -3.69
C VAL A 553 -13.70 -2.23 -3.24
N ILE A 554 -13.20 -2.77 -2.12
CA ILE A 554 -13.74 -3.96 -1.45
C ILE A 554 -14.17 -3.55 -0.05
N ARG A 555 -15.44 -3.83 0.28
CA ARG A 555 -15.99 -3.62 1.63
C ARG A 555 -15.94 -4.92 2.43
N PRO A 556 -15.66 -4.85 3.74
CA PRO A 556 -15.69 -6.01 4.60
C PRO A 556 -17.11 -6.60 4.60
N THR A 557 -17.19 -7.92 4.70
CA THR A 557 -18.44 -8.66 4.45
C THR A 557 -18.78 -9.52 5.64
N MET A 558 -20.07 -9.58 5.97
CA MET A 558 -20.62 -10.45 6.99
C MET A 558 -21.77 -11.24 6.35
N ILE A 559 -21.74 -12.57 6.44
CA ILE A 559 -22.78 -13.44 5.87
C ILE A 559 -23.37 -14.26 7.00
N ILE A 560 -24.64 -14.01 7.32
CA ILE A 560 -25.39 -14.77 8.29
C ILE A 560 -26.06 -15.92 7.54
N SER A 561 -25.69 -17.15 7.88
CA SER A 561 -26.31 -18.33 7.28
C SER A 561 -27.66 -18.59 7.96
N ASN A 562 -28.71 -18.84 7.17
CA ASN A 562 -29.95 -19.39 7.71
C ASN A 562 -29.72 -20.88 7.93
N ASN A 563 -29.85 -21.35 9.18
CA ASN A 563 -29.84 -22.78 9.50
C ASN A 563 -31.02 -23.51 8.88
#